data_AF-A0A9X4CB41-F1
#
_entry.id   AF-A0A9X4CB41-F1
#
_cell.length_a   1.000
_cell.length_b   1.000
_cell.length_c   1.000
_cell.angle_alpha   90.00
_cell.angle_beta   90.00
_cell.angle_gamma   90.00
#
_symmetry.space_group_name_H-M   'P 1'
#
loop_
_entity.id
_entity.type
_entity.pdbx_description
1 polymer ?
#
loop_
_entity_poly.entity_id
_entity_poly.type
_entity_poly.pdbx_seq_one_letter_code
_entity_poly.pdbx_strand_id
1 'polypeptide(L)'
;MDGSARLECLQESSRKLSPLARRVSDDNWLVSETTSPVDYSPIVTAITSSVGGSDGAAMQLAIHCRKGRTEVTIAGPALSRSANEYVISFRLNADTPTQLAAASPSFGSGVAFGGDVVKLLNALPDEGHIVVRLFARTGQVQDGQFLLSGFGNVRKRMAAACKWPHSVARPGR
;
A
#
# COMPACT_ATOMS: atom_id res chain seq x y z
N MET A 1 -32.47 17.46 -31.34
CA MET A 1 -32.78 16.09 -30.86
C MET A 1 -31.45 15.40 -30.61
N ASP A 2 -30.83 15.60 -29.44
CA ASP A 2 -29.44 15.13 -29.18
C ASP A 2 -29.22 14.74 -27.69
N GLY A 3 -30.33 14.55 -26.97
CA GLY A 3 -30.31 14.18 -25.54
C GLY A 3 -30.33 12.67 -25.31
N SER A 4 -31.06 11.92 -26.15
CA SER A 4 -31.22 10.47 -26.00
C SER A 4 -29.91 9.72 -26.21
N ALA A 5 -29.14 10.04 -27.25
CA ALA A 5 -27.88 9.35 -27.54
C ALA A 5 -26.84 9.53 -26.41
N ARG A 6 -26.81 10.70 -25.77
CA ARG A 6 -25.92 10.95 -24.63
C ARG A 6 -26.33 10.15 -23.38
N LEU A 7 -27.63 9.98 -23.16
CA LEU A 7 -28.16 9.18 -22.04
C LEU A 7 -27.92 7.68 -22.27
N GLU A 8 -27.98 7.21 -23.51
CA GLU A 8 -27.70 5.81 -23.88
C GLU A 8 -26.23 5.45 -23.64
N CYS A 9 -25.28 6.32 -24.02
CA CYS A 9 -23.86 6.12 -23.70
C CYS A 9 -23.59 6.06 -22.19
N LEU A 10 -24.28 6.88 -21.39
CA LEU A 10 -24.16 6.88 -19.92
C LEU A 10 -24.81 5.63 -19.30
N GLN A 11 -25.91 5.14 -19.84
CA GLN A 11 -26.53 3.89 -19.38
C GLN A 11 -25.73 2.65 -19.78
N GLU A 12 -25.16 2.62 -20.98
CA GLU A 12 -24.37 1.49 -21.46
C GLU A 12 -23.04 1.37 -20.71
N SER A 13 -22.40 2.50 -20.40
CA SER A 13 -21.23 2.54 -19.50
C SER A 13 -21.59 2.09 -18.08
N SER A 14 -22.74 2.50 -17.55
CA SER A 14 -23.23 2.07 -16.24
C SER A 14 -23.59 0.57 -16.20
N ARG A 15 -24.13 -0.01 -17.29
CA ARG A 15 -24.41 -1.45 -17.41
C ARG A 15 -23.14 -2.29 -17.61
N LYS A 16 -22.12 -1.75 -18.29
CA LYS A 16 -20.78 -2.37 -18.37
C LYS A 16 -20.04 -2.33 -17.02
N LEU A 17 -20.37 -1.38 -16.14
CA LEU A 17 -20.05 -1.44 -14.71
C LEU A 17 -21.05 -2.36 -13.98
N SER A 18 -21.34 -3.54 -14.54
CA SER A 18 -21.89 -4.62 -13.73
C SER A 18 -20.91 -4.87 -12.58
N PRO A 19 -21.34 -4.91 -11.31
CA PRO A 19 -20.50 -5.30 -10.20
C PRO A 19 -20.28 -6.82 -10.25
N LEU A 20 -19.76 -7.34 -11.37
CA LEU A 20 -19.30 -8.72 -11.51
C LEU A 20 -17.91 -8.84 -10.90
N ALA A 21 -17.85 -8.53 -9.62
CA ALA A 21 -16.92 -9.06 -8.62
C ALA A 21 -17.12 -8.27 -7.33
N ARG A 22 -18.30 -8.39 -6.72
CA ARG A 22 -18.28 -8.66 -5.28
C ARG A 22 -17.68 -10.06 -5.10
N ARG A 23 -16.39 -10.20 -5.41
CA ARG A 23 -15.59 -11.23 -4.77
C ARG A 23 -15.78 -10.90 -3.30
N VAL A 24 -16.29 -11.84 -2.54
CA VAL A 24 -15.95 -11.90 -1.13
C VAL A 24 -14.42 -12.03 -1.14
N SER A 25 -13.75 -10.88 -1.16
CA SER A 25 -12.31 -10.80 -1.08
C SER A 25 -12.06 -10.79 0.40
N ASP A 26 -11.85 -11.97 0.99
CA ASP A 26 -11.29 -12.10 2.35
C ASP A 26 -9.90 -11.43 2.45
N ASP A 27 -9.34 -11.00 1.31
CA ASP A 27 -8.15 -10.18 1.22
C ASP A 27 -8.51 -8.71 1.47
N ASN A 28 -8.01 -8.15 2.57
CA ASN A 28 -8.08 -6.73 2.93
C ASN A 28 -7.22 -5.82 2.03
N TRP A 29 -6.69 -6.37 0.94
CA TRP A 29 -5.76 -5.74 0.04
C TRP A 29 -6.35 -5.61 -1.35
N LEU A 30 -6.40 -4.38 -1.85
CA LEU A 30 -6.65 -4.10 -3.26
C LEU A 30 -5.33 -4.18 -4.02
N VAL A 31 -5.16 -5.19 -4.86
CA VAL A 31 -3.96 -5.35 -5.71
C VAL A 31 -4.29 -5.03 -7.16
N SER A 32 -3.54 -4.10 -7.75
CA SER A 32 -3.60 -3.72 -9.16
C SER A 32 -2.26 -4.02 -9.83
N GLU A 33 -2.32 -4.73 -10.96
CA GLU A 33 -1.17 -5.06 -11.78
C GLU A 33 -1.35 -4.45 -13.16
N THR A 34 -0.38 -3.64 -13.57
CA THR A 34 -0.37 -2.96 -14.85
C THR A 34 1.04 -3.03 -15.44
N THR A 35 1.18 -2.63 -16.69
CA THR A 35 2.47 -2.59 -17.38
C THR A 35 2.74 -1.16 -17.82
N SER A 36 3.98 -0.69 -17.61
CA SER A 36 4.37 0.65 -18.03
C SER A 36 4.24 0.78 -19.56
N PRO A 37 3.58 1.83 -20.08
CA PRO A 37 3.48 2.04 -21.52
C PRO A 37 4.81 2.52 -22.15
N VAL A 38 5.79 2.93 -21.33
CA VAL A 38 7.06 3.49 -21.82
C VAL A 38 8.12 2.42 -22.01
N ASP A 39 8.27 1.52 -21.03
CA ASP A 39 9.34 0.53 -21.01
C ASP A 39 8.85 -0.91 -20.79
N TYR A 40 7.52 -1.12 -20.83
CA TYR A 40 6.87 -2.41 -20.62
C TYR A 40 7.26 -3.12 -19.30
N SER A 41 7.79 -2.37 -18.33
CA SER A 41 8.09 -2.91 -17.00
C SER A 41 6.81 -3.14 -16.20
N PRO A 42 6.75 -4.19 -15.36
CA PRO A 42 5.60 -4.42 -14.51
C PRO A 42 5.47 -3.31 -13.46
N ILE A 43 4.22 -2.92 -13.21
CA ILE A 43 3.82 -1.97 -12.17
C ILE A 43 2.77 -2.67 -11.30
N VAL A 44 3.09 -2.85 -10.01
CA VAL A 44 2.16 -3.46 -9.06
C VAL A 44 1.89 -2.49 -7.93
N THR A 45 0.63 -2.32 -7.58
CA THR A 45 0.18 -1.48 -6.46
C THR A 45 -0.72 -2.32 -5.58
N ALA A 46 -0.40 -2.43 -4.31
CA ALA A 46 -1.24 -3.07 -3.30
C ALA A 46 -1.60 -2.06 -2.23
N ILE A 47 -2.89 -1.87 -1.96
CA ILE A 47 -3.39 -0.86 -1.02
C ILE A 47 -4.29 -1.52 0.00
N THR A 48 -4.14 -1.13 1.27
CA THR A 48 -5.08 -1.45 2.33
C THR A 48 -5.42 -0.20 3.14
N SER A 49 -6.60 -0.18 3.74
CA SER A 49 -7.07 0.92 4.58
C SER A 49 -6.97 0.56 6.05
N SER A 50 -6.74 1.57 6.88
CA SER A 50 -6.73 1.41 8.33
C SER A 50 -8.12 1.09 8.86
N VAL A 51 -8.17 0.23 9.88
CA VAL A 51 -9.36 -0.08 10.66
C VAL A 51 -9.46 0.93 11.78
N GLY A 52 -10.14 2.05 11.51
CA GLY A 52 -10.27 3.17 12.44
C GLY A 52 -9.00 4.04 12.51
N GLY A 53 -9.20 5.35 12.41
CA GLY A 53 -8.20 6.37 12.71
C GLY A 53 -8.75 7.30 13.79
N SER A 54 -7.86 7.94 14.55
CA SER A 54 -8.21 8.83 15.68
C SER A 54 -9.29 9.86 15.33
N ASP A 55 -9.38 10.29 14.06
CA ASP A 55 -10.28 11.35 13.60
C ASP A 55 -11.38 10.86 12.64
N GLY A 56 -11.59 9.55 12.52
CA GLY A 56 -12.57 8.94 11.59
C GLY A 56 -12.15 8.95 10.11
N ALA A 57 -11.03 9.59 9.77
CA ALA A 57 -10.47 9.57 8.43
C ALA A 57 -9.50 8.39 8.26
N ALA A 58 -9.84 7.46 7.37
CA ALA A 58 -9.03 6.27 7.13
C ALA A 58 -7.69 6.63 6.46
N MET A 59 -6.59 6.27 7.10
CA MET A 59 -5.27 6.23 6.47
C MET A 59 -5.18 5.03 5.52
N GLN A 60 -4.34 5.12 4.50
CA GLN A 60 -4.03 4.08 3.53
C GLN A 60 -2.56 3.68 3.63
N LEU A 61 -2.31 2.38 3.67
CA LEU A 61 -0.99 1.78 3.50
C LEU A 61 -0.92 1.26 2.07
N ALA A 62 0.05 1.76 1.31
CA ALA A 62 0.26 1.35 -0.06
C ALA A 62 1.66 0.79 -0.26
N ILE A 63 1.75 -0.30 -1.00
CA ILE A 63 2.99 -0.93 -1.42
C ILE A 63 3.01 -0.85 -2.93
N HIS A 64 4.14 -0.41 -3.46
CA HIS A 64 4.27 -0.16 -4.88
C HIS A 64 5.54 -0.81 -5.39
N CYS A 65 5.43 -1.38 -6.58
CA CYS A 65 6.53 -1.88 -7.36
C CYS A 65 6.55 -1.14 -8.71
N ARG A 66 7.63 -0.42 -9.00
CA ARG A 66 7.81 0.26 -10.29
C ARG A 66 9.27 0.22 -10.70
N LYS A 67 9.55 -0.26 -11.92
CA LYS A 67 10.93 -0.41 -12.44
C LYS A 67 11.85 -1.20 -11.51
N GLY A 68 11.32 -2.23 -10.83
CA GLY A 68 12.07 -3.02 -9.85
C GLY A 68 12.30 -2.35 -8.49
N ARG A 69 11.87 -1.09 -8.31
CA ARG A 69 11.90 -0.42 -7.02
C ARG A 69 10.63 -0.70 -6.26
N THR A 70 10.79 -1.14 -5.01
CA THR A 70 9.71 -1.25 -4.04
C THR A 70 9.68 -0.05 -3.13
N GLU A 71 8.49 0.48 -2.90
CA GLU A 71 8.24 1.58 -1.97
C GLU A 71 7.00 1.27 -1.14
N VAL A 72 7.04 1.64 0.13
CA VAL A 72 5.90 1.51 1.06
C VAL A 72 5.54 2.91 1.53
N THR A 73 4.30 3.31 1.37
CA THR A 73 3.83 4.66 1.70
C THR A 73 2.60 4.62 2.59
N ILE A 74 2.48 5.65 3.43
CA ILE A 74 1.28 5.95 4.20
C ILE A 74 0.68 7.24 3.66
N ALA A 75 -0.57 7.18 3.26
CA ALA A 75 -1.35 8.32 2.81
C ALA A 75 -2.56 8.53 3.72
N GLY A 76 -3.04 9.78 3.81
CA GLY A 76 -4.21 10.12 4.61
C GLY A 76 -4.49 11.62 4.53
N PRO A 77 -5.74 12.06 4.75
CA PRO A 77 -6.13 13.46 4.57
C PRO A 77 -5.46 14.41 5.57
N ALA A 78 -5.05 13.91 6.74
CA ALA A 78 -4.31 14.69 7.73
C ALA A 78 -2.82 14.87 7.39
N LEU A 79 -2.30 14.16 6.37
CA LEU A 79 -0.90 14.24 5.96
C LEU A 79 -0.71 15.41 4.98
N SER A 80 -0.56 16.61 5.53
CA SER A 80 -0.42 17.87 4.78
C SER A 80 1.02 18.38 4.66
N ARG A 81 1.97 17.77 5.40
CA ARG A 81 3.36 18.23 5.52
C ARG A 81 4.32 17.46 4.64
N SER A 82 5.50 18.04 4.40
CA SER A 82 6.63 17.36 3.75
C SER A 82 6.97 16.06 4.48
N ALA A 83 7.11 14.96 3.72
CA ALA A 83 7.34 13.64 4.28
C ALA A 83 8.58 13.55 5.18
N ASN A 84 9.58 14.40 4.95
CA ASN A 84 10.82 14.45 5.74
C ASN A 84 10.63 15.03 7.16
N GLU A 85 9.44 15.52 7.51
CA GLU A 85 9.14 16.04 8.85
C GLU A 85 8.59 14.99 9.83
N TYR A 86 8.44 13.75 9.35
CA TYR A 86 7.87 12.66 10.12
C TYR A 86 8.92 11.66 10.60
N VAL A 87 8.66 11.03 11.74
CA VAL A 87 9.30 9.77 12.13
C VAL A 87 8.24 8.68 12.10
N ILE A 88 8.56 7.56 11.45
CA ILE A 88 7.67 6.41 11.38
C ILE A 88 8.00 5.49 12.54
N SER A 89 6.99 5.11 13.32
CA SER A 89 7.08 3.95 14.21
C SER A 89 6.03 2.95 13.78
N PHE A 90 6.42 1.69 13.66
CA PHE A 90 5.47 0.61 13.40
C PHE A 90 5.61 -0.48 14.45
N ARG A 91 4.52 -1.17 14.74
CA ARG A 91 4.51 -2.40 15.52
C ARG A 91 3.75 -3.49 14.76
N LEU A 92 4.25 -4.72 14.83
CA LEU A 92 3.58 -5.89 14.30
C LEU A 92 2.86 -6.56 15.45
N ASN A 93 1.54 -6.72 15.34
CA ASN A 93 0.74 -7.33 16.40
C ASN A 93 1.04 -6.68 17.78
N ALA A 94 1.53 -7.48 18.73
CA ALA A 94 1.91 -7.08 20.08
C ALA A 94 3.43 -6.88 20.29
N ASP A 95 4.21 -6.82 19.20
CA ASP A 95 5.66 -6.64 19.27
C ASP A 95 6.05 -5.23 19.74
N THR A 96 7.33 -5.09 20.12
CA THR A 96 7.89 -3.80 20.49
C THR A 96 7.91 -2.85 19.29
N PRO A 97 7.45 -1.59 19.44
CA PRO A 97 7.48 -0.62 18.35
C PRO A 97 8.90 -0.42 17.81
N THR A 98 9.05 -0.53 16.50
CA THR A 98 10.29 -0.27 15.78
C THR A 98 10.19 1.10 15.10
N GLN A 99 11.25 1.90 15.19
CA GLN A 99 11.32 3.19 14.51
C GLN A 99 12.06 3.07 13.18
N LEU A 100 11.55 3.79 12.19
CA LEU A 100 12.16 3.96 10.88
C LEU A 100 12.18 5.44 10.51
N ALA A 101 13.21 5.83 9.76
CA ALA A 101 13.22 7.13 9.13
C ALA A 101 12.06 7.23 8.14
N ALA A 102 11.38 8.39 8.10
CA ALA A 102 10.52 8.70 6.98
C ALA A 102 11.36 9.13 5.77
N ALA A 103 10.82 8.89 4.58
CA ALA A 103 11.37 9.38 3.32
C ALA A 103 10.27 10.04 2.49
N SER A 104 10.68 10.88 1.53
CA SER A 104 9.78 11.38 0.50
C SER A 104 9.47 10.26 -0.50
N PRO A 105 8.19 10.00 -0.83
CA PRO A 105 7.84 8.98 -1.80
C PRO A 105 8.37 9.36 -3.18
N SER A 106 8.81 8.37 -3.95
CA SER A 106 9.31 8.54 -5.32
C SER A 106 8.17 8.84 -6.29
N PHE A 107 6.92 8.53 -5.92
CA PHE A 107 5.71 8.81 -6.67
C PHE A 107 4.48 8.82 -5.76
N GLY A 108 3.44 9.54 -6.17
CA GLY A 108 2.23 9.72 -5.35
C GLY A 108 2.44 10.70 -4.21
N SER A 109 1.56 10.63 -3.21
CA SER A 109 1.56 11.50 -2.03
C SER A 109 1.69 10.67 -0.74
N GLY A 110 1.94 11.37 0.37
CA GLY A 110 2.08 10.76 1.69
C GLY A 110 3.53 10.64 2.16
N VAL A 111 3.76 9.71 3.08
CA VAL A 111 5.05 9.50 3.74
C VAL A 111 5.57 8.11 3.41
N ALA A 112 6.80 7.99 2.91
CA ALA A 112 7.39 6.70 2.59
C ALA A 112 8.20 6.12 3.76
N PHE A 113 8.21 4.80 3.90
CA PHE A 113 9.12 4.09 4.77
C PHE A 113 10.55 4.23 4.22
N GLY A 114 11.47 4.71 5.05
CA GLY A 114 12.90 4.70 4.74
C GLY A 114 13.56 3.35 5.03
N GLY A 115 14.76 3.16 4.49
CA GLY A 115 15.58 1.97 4.72
C GLY A 115 15.26 0.80 3.78
N ASP A 116 15.56 -0.43 4.22
CA ASP A 116 15.31 -1.66 3.45
C ASP A 116 13.86 -2.13 3.65
N VAL A 117 12.97 -1.57 2.83
CA VAL A 117 11.55 -1.92 2.85
C VAL A 117 11.27 -3.35 2.38
N VAL A 118 12.12 -3.95 1.53
CA VAL A 118 11.93 -5.32 1.06
C VAL A 118 12.16 -6.30 2.20
N LYS A 119 13.20 -6.09 3.01
CA LYS A 119 13.43 -6.87 4.24
C LYS A 119 12.26 -6.76 5.21
N LEU A 120 11.72 -5.56 5.39
CA LEU A 120 10.53 -5.35 6.22
C LEU A 120 9.33 -6.15 5.70
N LEU A 121 8.99 -6.02 4.41
CA LEU A 121 7.85 -6.71 3.79
C LEU A 121 7.99 -8.24 3.81
N ASN A 122 9.21 -8.77 3.71
CA ASN A 122 9.47 -10.20 3.85
C ASN A 122 9.32 -10.70 5.29
N ALA A 123 9.52 -9.83 6.30
CA ALA A 123 9.38 -10.17 7.70
C ALA A 123 7.94 -10.05 8.23
N LEU A 124 7.05 -9.34 7.51
CA LEU A 124 5.64 -9.23 7.91
C LEU A 124 4.98 -10.61 7.91
N PRO A 125 4.09 -10.92 8.87
CA PRO A 125 3.29 -12.14 8.83
C PRO A 125 2.22 -12.09 7.72
N ASP A 126 1.68 -13.25 7.34
CA ASP A 126 0.62 -13.36 6.33
C ASP A 126 -0.77 -12.97 6.87
N GLU A 127 -0.88 -12.82 8.20
CA GLU A 127 -2.09 -12.53 8.96
C GLU A 127 -1.76 -11.69 10.21
N GLY A 128 -2.79 -11.15 10.87
CA GLY A 128 -2.63 -10.22 11.99
C GLY A 128 -2.74 -8.77 11.55
N HIS A 129 -1.97 -7.87 12.17
CA HIS A 129 -2.03 -6.44 11.86
C HIS A 129 -0.69 -5.73 12.07
N ILE A 130 -0.51 -4.63 11.34
CA ILE A 130 0.55 -3.65 11.56
C ILE A 130 -0.08 -2.35 12.03
N VAL A 131 0.42 -1.77 13.12
CA VAL A 131 0.04 -0.42 13.53
C VAL A 131 1.18 0.52 13.18
N VAL A 132 0.87 1.56 12.41
CA VAL A 132 1.82 2.58 12.01
C VAL A 132 1.44 3.89 12.70
N ARG A 133 2.44 4.54 13.30
CA ARG A 133 2.35 5.84 13.94
C ARG A 133 3.32 6.79 13.26
N LEU A 134 2.81 7.95 12.86
CA LEU A 134 3.57 9.04 12.27
C LEU A 134 3.68 10.16 13.30
N PHE A 135 4.90 10.43 13.72
CA PHE A 135 5.21 11.52 14.63
C PHE A 135 5.70 12.71 13.82
N ALA A 136 4.87 13.76 13.71
CA ALA A 136 5.31 15.03 13.16
C ALA A 136 6.21 15.76 14.17
N ARG A 137 7.21 16.50 13.68
CA ARG A 137 8.05 17.36 14.53
C ARG A 137 7.24 18.40 15.33
N THR A 138 6.13 18.87 14.75
CA THR A 138 5.13 19.72 15.41
C THR A 138 3.73 19.31 14.95
N GLY A 139 2.89 18.84 15.87
CA GLY A 139 1.49 18.49 15.56
C GLY A 139 1.03 17.20 16.21
N GLN A 140 -0.17 16.77 15.81
CA GLN A 140 -0.78 15.55 16.31
C GLN A 140 -0.14 14.30 15.69
N VAL A 141 -0.04 13.26 16.51
CA VAL A 141 0.36 11.93 16.05
C VAL A 141 -0.77 11.37 15.19
N GLN A 142 -0.42 10.89 14.00
CA GLN A 142 -1.35 10.21 13.12
C GLN A 142 -1.07 8.73 13.20
N ASP A 143 -2.10 7.91 13.45
CA ASP A 143 -1.93 6.47 13.49
C ASP A 143 -3.03 5.71 12.76
N GLY A 144 -2.63 4.54 12.26
CA GLY A 144 -3.51 3.63 11.55
C GLY A 144 -3.13 2.19 11.85
N GLN A 145 -4.13 1.37 12.14
CA GLN A 145 -4.00 -0.08 12.23
C GLN A 145 -4.44 -0.71 10.91
N PHE A 146 -3.55 -1.46 10.26
CA PHE A 146 -3.81 -2.11 8.97
C PHE A 146 -3.83 -3.63 9.16
N LEU A 147 -4.87 -4.27 8.63
CA LEU A 147 -4.99 -5.72 8.66
C LEU A 147 -4.07 -6.35 7.62
N LEU A 148 -3.39 -7.44 8.02
CA LEU A 148 -2.47 -8.16 7.16
C LEU A 148 -3.11 -9.37 6.48
N SER A 149 -4.38 -9.70 6.73
CA SER A 149 -5.01 -10.84 6.05
C SER A 149 -5.00 -10.66 4.54
N GLY A 150 -4.51 -11.68 3.82
CA GLY A 150 -4.27 -11.63 2.38
C GLY A 150 -2.88 -11.09 1.99
N PHE A 151 -2.04 -10.67 2.94
CA PHE A 151 -0.72 -10.11 2.65
C PHE A 151 0.24 -11.12 2.00
N GLY A 152 0.08 -12.43 2.28
CA GLY A 152 0.88 -13.47 1.61
C GLY A 152 0.76 -13.43 0.07
N ASN A 153 -0.43 -13.12 -0.46
CA ASN A 153 -0.66 -12.92 -1.90
C ASN A 153 0.01 -11.64 -2.41
N VAL A 154 -0.07 -10.55 -1.64
CA VAL A 154 0.62 -9.28 -1.94
C VAL A 154 2.13 -9.50 -2.01
N ARG A 155 2.72 -10.18 -1.02
CA ARG A 155 4.16 -10.46 -0.95
C ARG A 155 4.62 -11.22 -2.19
N LYS A 156 3.89 -12.26 -2.61
CA LYS A 156 4.20 -13.05 -3.81
C LYS A 156 4.17 -12.20 -5.10
N ARG A 157 3.13 -11.39 -5.29
CA ARG A 157 2.97 -10.52 -6.48
C ARG A 157 4.06 -9.46 -6.55
N MET A 158 4.36 -8.82 -5.42
CA MET A 158 5.42 -7.81 -5.32
C MET A 158 6.80 -8.42 -5.56
N ALA A 159 7.10 -9.57 -4.94
CA ALA A 159 8.37 -10.25 -5.13
C ALA A 159 8.61 -10.64 -6.58
N ALA A 160 7.59 -11.14 -7.28
CA ALA A 160 7.68 -11.48 -8.69
C ALA A 160 7.91 -10.25 -9.58
N ALA A 161 7.11 -9.19 -9.41
CA ALA A 161 7.20 -7.99 -10.25
C ALA A 161 8.48 -7.19 -10.01
N CYS A 162 8.90 -7.03 -8.75
CA CYS A 162 10.09 -6.26 -8.38
C CYS A 162 11.36 -7.10 -8.27
N LYS A 163 11.29 -8.40 -8.57
CA LYS A 163 12.43 -9.34 -8.53
C LYS A 163 13.14 -9.29 -7.18
N TRP A 164 12.38 -9.37 -6.10
CA TRP A 164 12.97 -9.37 -4.76
C TRP A 164 13.94 -10.54 -4.62
N PRO A 165 15.07 -10.35 -3.91
CA PRO A 165 15.98 -11.45 -3.64
C PRO A 165 15.24 -12.50 -2.82
N HIS A 166 15.04 -13.68 -3.39
CA HIS A 166 14.68 -14.85 -2.59
C HIS A 166 15.83 -15.09 -1.63
N SER A 167 15.53 -15.26 -0.34
CA SER A 167 16.52 -15.75 0.62
C SER A 167 16.89 -17.17 0.19
N VAL A 168 17.85 -17.29 -0.71
CA VAL A 168 18.48 -18.58 -1.02
C VAL A 168 19.28 -18.91 0.23
N ALA A 169 18.74 -19.79 1.07
CA ALA A 169 19.54 -20.50 2.05
C ALA A 169 20.63 -21.23 1.26
N ARG A 170 21.84 -20.68 1.21
CA ARG A 170 23.00 -21.41 0.71
C ARG A 170 23.20 -22.60 1.65
N PRO A 171 23.09 -23.86 1.20
CA PRO A 171 23.57 -24.96 2.01
C PRO A 171 25.08 -24.74 2.18
N GLY A 172 25.51 -24.68 3.44
CA GLY A 172 26.91 -24.51 3.80
C GLY A 172 27.77 -25.56 3.08
N ARG A 173 28.88 -25.09 2.52
CA ARG A 173 29.98 -25.93 2.05
C ARG A 173 30.89 -26.26 3.23
#